data_AF-A0A5A8CRJ2-F1
#
_entry.id   AF-A0A5A8CRJ2-F1
#
_cell.length_a   1.000
_cell.length_b   1.000
_cell.length_c   1.000
_cell.angle_alpha   90.00
_cell.angle_beta   90.00
_cell.angle_gamma   90.00
#
_symmetry.space_group_name_H-M   'P 1'
#
loop_
_entity.id
_entity.type
_entity.pdbx_description
1 polymer ?
#
loop_
_entity_poly.entity_id
_entity_poly.type
_entity_poly.pdbx_seq_one_letter_code
_entity_poly.pdbx_strand_id
1 'polypeptide(L)'
;MELGSSPSFDASGALAFLASEGELLRDSQPRVDLYVNGDKVMDRRGGEAVVTTHRVLFLHSSRPALSTAWPLELVKDVRFIEASWFKSAKVVLSLVEDPPAGEDGAAAAAAAPRRRAEIMLSFQAGAAFAKAFLAKLRSSLSERSWVKETAEPAPKRAKEMLLGIGGLRQAHANRLATERAMVDEAFSDINSLEKHARAMVALVRRFKAKQAREAEAGGAAEAAASAAAGAGAGVGAGAAAGGGAPSRLDSVMADLGIANPVTKQSAGQRYHKELAAQLAVVMRPYLARAGGVLLLSEAYCRYNRARGTDLVSPDDVMQASLLMGDMDVGMSLQRLQSGVLVLQGREHDAARAVTRLRALLASRLGAADSAPKDRWAAAFVGTAELAALWRVSLPVAQSLIEKAEDHGVVWRDDSLHGVRYYLAPELADREASGGGGS
;
A
#
# COMPACT_ATOMS: atom_id res chain seq x y z
N MET A 1 -27.73 14.97 11.60
CA MET A 1 -27.79 14.54 10.18
C MET A 1 -27.95 15.75 9.24
N GLU A 2 -28.68 16.77 9.68
CA GLU A 2 -29.16 17.96 8.93
C GLU A 2 -28.17 18.75 8.05
N LEU A 3 -26.86 18.60 8.23
CA LEU A 3 -25.81 19.28 7.45
C LEU A 3 -24.75 18.32 6.89
N GLY A 4 -25.01 17.02 6.98
CA GLY A 4 -24.11 15.99 6.49
C GLY A 4 -24.72 15.23 5.32
N SER A 5 -23.88 14.82 4.38
CA SER A 5 -24.28 14.02 3.22
C SER A 5 -23.90 12.55 3.42
N SER A 6 -24.58 11.66 2.68
CA SER A 6 -24.18 10.26 2.61
C SER A 6 -22.86 10.16 1.82
N PRO A 7 -21.79 9.57 2.37
CA PRO A 7 -20.57 9.37 1.61
C PRO A 7 -20.78 8.38 0.45
N SER A 8 -20.08 8.61 -0.65
CA SER A 8 -20.01 7.68 -1.76
C SER A 8 -19.06 6.52 -1.43
N PHE A 9 -19.41 5.32 -1.88
CA PHE A 9 -18.59 4.13 -1.76
C PHE A 9 -18.35 3.56 -3.15
N ASP A 10 -17.17 3.01 -3.39
CA ASP A 10 -16.85 2.33 -4.65
C ASP A 10 -17.50 0.92 -4.71
N ALA A 11 -17.34 0.25 -5.84
CA ALA A 11 -17.88 -1.11 -6.05
C ALA A 11 -17.29 -2.17 -5.09
N SER A 12 -16.20 -1.86 -4.37
CA SER A 12 -15.61 -2.72 -3.35
C SER A 12 -16.14 -2.43 -1.93
N GLY A 13 -16.98 -1.39 -1.79
CA GLY A 13 -17.49 -0.92 -0.50
C GLY A 13 -16.51 -0.03 0.25
N ALA A 14 -15.39 0.37 -0.37
CA ALA A 14 -14.46 1.32 0.21
C ALA A 14 -14.96 2.76 0.00
N LEU A 15 -14.58 3.67 0.91
CA LEU A 15 -14.93 5.08 0.80
C LEU A 15 -14.39 5.66 -0.52
N ALA A 16 -15.26 6.19 -1.37
CA ALA A 16 -14.85 6.87 -2.59
C ALA A 16 -14.44 8.32 -2.25
N PHE A 17 -13.16 8.61 -2.45
CA PHE A 17 -12.62 9.97 -2.35
C PHE A 17 -13.10 10.81 -3.54
N LEU A 18 -13.28 12.11 -3.32
CA LEU A 18 -13.59 13.11 -4.34
C LEU A 18 -12.35 13.31 -5.22
N ALA A 19 -12.09 12.35 -6.11
CA ALA A 19 -10.90 12.30 -6.97
C ALA A 19 -10.79 13.54 -7.88
N SER A 20 -11.91 14.15 -8.26
CA SER A 20 -11.96 15.40 -9.03
C SER A 20 -11.50 16.63 -8.25
N GLU A 21 -11.38 16.55 -6.92
CA GLU A 21 -11.03 17.67 -6.03
C GLU A 21 -9.68 17.44 -5.30
N GLY A 22 -8.94 16.38 -5.63
CA GLY A 22 -7.66 16.09 -4.98
C GLY A 22 -7.80 15.69 -3.50
N GLU A 23 -8.93 15.10 -3.11
CA GLU A 23 -9.20 14.72 -1.73
C GLU A 23 -8.22 13.64 -1.22
N LEU A 24 -7.39 14.00 -0.24
CA LEU A 24 -6.47 13.08 0.46
C LEU A 24 -6.98 12.72 1.87
N LEU A 25 -6.81 11.45 2.24
CA LEU A 25 -7.01 10.94 3.60
C LEU A 25 -5.92 11.47 4.55
N ARG A 26 -6.31 11.97 5.73
CA ARG A 26 -5.39 12.53 6.73
C ARG A 26 -5.26 11.67 7.98
N ASP A 27 -6.37 11.11 8.46
CA ASP A 27 -6.37 10.16 9.57
C ASP A 27 -7.66 9.33 9.60
N SER A 28 -7.61 8.17 10.26
CA SER A 28 -8.76 7.33 10.53
C SER A 28 -8.67 6.69 11.91
N GLN A 29 -9.75 6.75 12.69
CA GLN A 29 -9.81 6.25 14.05
C GLN A 29 -11.03 5.35 14.30
N PRO A 30 -10.84 4.09 14.72
CA PRO A 30 -11.93 3.17 14.98
C PRO A 30 -12.57 3.38 16.37
N ARG A 31 -13.70 2.69 16.59
CA ARG A 31 -14.45 2.67 17.87
C ARG A 31 -14.89 4.08 18.31
N VAL A 32 -15.54 4.79 17.40
CA VAL A 32 -16.12 6.11 17.65
C VAL A 32 -17.63 6.02 17.74
N ASP A 33 -18.22 6.74 18.68
CA ASP A 33 -19.68 6.93 18.77
C ASP A 33 -20.04 8.35 18.32
N LEU A 34 -21.16 8.47 17.61
CA LEU A 34 -21.67 9.76 17.14
C LEU A 34 -22.67 10.38 18.11
N TYR A 35 -22.51 11.67 18.36
CA TYR A 35 -23.50 12.53 19.04
C TYR A 35 -23.91 13.67 18.12
N VAL A 36 -25.17 14.07 18.17
CA VAL A 36 -25.72 15.20 17.42
C VAL A 36 -26.48 16.08 18.41
N ASN A 37 -26.13 17.37 18.46
CA ASN A 37 -26.73 18.37 19.35
C ASN A 37 -26.75 17.95 20.83
N GLY A 38 -25.71 17.24 21.27
CA GLY A 38 -25.57 16.73 22.64
C GLY A 38 -26.13 15.32 22.86
N ASP A 39 -26.98 14.82 21.97
CA ASP A 39 -27.63 13.52 22.12
C ASP A 39 -26.84 12.39 21.45
N LYS A 40 -26.70 11.26 22.15
CA LYS A 40 -26.02 10.08 21.62
C LYS A 40 -26.89 9.40 20.57
N VAL A 41 -26.36 9.20 19.38
CA VAL A 41 -27.05 8.52 18.28
C VAL A 41 -26.87 7.01 18.42
N MET A 42 -27.89 6.32 18.92
CA MET A 42 -27.79 4.94 19.43
C MET A 42 -27.47 3.89 18.35
N ASP A 43 -27.91 4.12 17.12
CA ASP A 43 -27.67 3.30 15.93
C ASP A 43 -26.32 3.61 15.25
N ARG A 44 -25.53 4.55 15.79
CA ARG A 44 -24.24 5.00 15.23
C ARG A 44 -23.15 4.95 16.29
N ARG A 45 -22.92 3.73 16.79
CA ARG A 45 -21.91 3.41 17.80
C ARG A 45 -20.85 2.48 17.24
N GLY A 46 -19.63 2.61 17.77
CA GLY A 46 -18.50 1.76 17.38
C GLY A 46 -18.12 1.86 15.90
N GLY A 47 -18.39 3.00 15.26
CA GLY A 47 -17.99 3.29 13.89
C GLY A 47 -16.54 3.77 13.80
N GLU A 48 -16.19 4.30 12.65
CA GLU A 48 -14.87 4.84 12.34
C GLU A 48 -14.99 6.34 12.03
N ALA A 49 -14.17 7.16 12.67
CA ALA A 49 -14.06 8.58 12.34
C ALA A 49 -12.92 8.79 11.34
N VAL A 50 -13.22 9.41 10.22
CA VAL A 50 -12.26 9.69 9.16
C VAL A 50 -12.15 11.18 8.96
N VAL A 51 -10.93 11.69 8.80
CA VAL A 51 -10.70 13.06 8.35
C VAL A 51 -9.92 13.06 7.05
N THR A 52 -10.44 13.79 6.09
CA THR A 52 -9.78 14.08 4.83
C THR A 52 -9.42 15.56 4.77
N THR A 53 -8.71 15.92 3.72
CA THR A 53 -8.48 17.30 3.32
C THR A 53 -9.77 18.12 3.13
N HIS A 54 -10.92 17.50 2.84
CA HIS A 54 -12.15 18.21 2.44
C HIS A 54 -13.32 18.02 3.42
N ARG A 55 -13.35 16.93 4.18
CA ARG A 55 -14.50 16.58 5.04
C ARG A 55 -14.09 15.74 6.25
N VAL A 56 -14.94 15.77 7.28
CA VAL A 56 -14.93 14.80 8.37
C VAL A 56 -16.05 13.80 8.14
N LEU A 57 -15.78 12.51 8.34
CA LEU A 57 -16.76 11.46 8.18
C LEU A 57 -16.89 10.60 9.43
N PHE A 58 -18.10 10.11 9.63
CA PHE A 58 -18.39 8.94 10.45
C PHE A 58 -18.79 7.79 9.53
N LEU A 59 -18.04 6.70 9.54
CA LEU A 59 -18.32 5.48 8.79
C LEU A 59 -18.87 4.40 9.72
N HIS A 60 -19.99 3.80 9.34
CA HIS A 60 -20.59 2.73 10.12
C HIS A 60 -20.16 1.36 9.60
N SER A 61 -19.51 0.56 10.46
CA SER A 61 -18.80 -0.68 10.07
C SER A 61 -19.66 -1.75 9.39
N SER A 62 -20.95 -1.85 9.71
CA SER A 62 -21.86 -2.87 9.12
C SER A 62 -23.03 -2.32 8.30
N ARG A 63 -23.22 -1.00 8.27
CA ARG A 63 -24.38 -0.35 7.64
C ARG A 63 -23.93 0.94 6.96
N PRO A 64 -23.35 0.86 5.74
CA PRO A 64 -22.83 2.03 5.03
C PRO A 64 -23.83 3.19 4.92
N ALA A 65 -25.13 2.88 4.81
CA ALA A 65 -26.22 3.86 4.77
C ALA A 65 -26.36 4.74 6.03
N LEU A 66 -25.79 4.33 7.17
CA LEU A 66 -25.75 5.14 8.41
C LEU A 66 -24.49 6.00 8.52
N SER A 67 -23.57 5.89 7.55
CA SER A 67 -22.39 6.74 7.47
C SER A 67 -22.78 8.18 7.12
N THR A 68 -22.01 9.15 7.55
CA THR A 68 -22.31 10.58 7.33
C THR A 68 -21.01 11.35 7.15
N ALA A 69 -21.00 12.26 6.18
CA ALA A 69 -19.87 13.13 5.86
C ALA A 69 -20.27 14.59 6.08
N TRP A 70 -19.38 15.38 6.67
CA TRP A 70 -19.53 16.83 6.87
C TRP A 70 -18.38 17.57 6.19
N PRO A 71 -18.65 18.44 5.21
CA PRO A 71 -17.64 19.29 4.60
C PRO A 71 -16.92 20.14 5.65
N LEU A 72 -15.60 20.25 5.54
CA LEU A 72 -14.79 21.10 6.43
C LEU A 72 -15.14 22.59 6.30
N GLU A 73 -15.71 22.99 5.16
CA GLU A 73 -16.21 24.35 4.93
C GLU A 73 -17.28 24.79 5.95
N LEU A 74 -18.11 23.83 6.40
CA LEU A 74 -19.18 24.09 7.36
C LEU A 74 -18.66 24.19 8.80
N VAL A 75 -17.47 23.68 9.08
CA VAL A 75 -16.88 23.64 10.43
C VAL A 75 -16.38 25.03 10.80
N LYS A 76 -17.04 25.69 11.76
CA LYS A 76 -16.63 27.02 12.27
C LYS A 76 -15.77 26.95 13.52
N ASP A 77 -15.99 25.94 14.36
CA ASP A 77 -15.23 25.75 15.60
C ASP A 77 -15.01 24.26 15.90
N VAL A 78 -13.90 23.96 16.56
CA VAL A 78 -13.55 22.60 17.00
C VAL A 78 -13.05 22.60 18.44
N ARG A 79 -13.80 21.92 19.31
CA ARG A 79 -13.52 21.81 20.75
C ARG A 79 -13.13 20.39 21.12
N PHE A 80 -12.30 20.27 22.16
CA PHE A 80 -11.91 18.98 22.73
C PHE A 80 -12.48 18.85 24.14
N ILE A 81 -13.16 17.74 24.40
CA ILE A 81 -13.60 17.36 25.74
C ILE A 81 -12.69 16.22 26.19
N GLU A 82 -11.93 16.45 27.26
CA GLU A 82 -11.05 15.42 27.82
C GLU A 82 -11.87 14.24 28.37
N ALA A 83 -11.24 13.07 28.41
CA ALA A 83 -11.84 11.91 29.05
C ALA A 83 -11.95 12.14 30.57
N SER A 84 -13.00 11.62 31.18
CA SER A 84 -13.22 11.60 32.62
C SER A 84 -13.66 10.20 33.04
N TRP A 85 -13.79 9.95 34.35
CA TRP A 85 -13.99 8.63 34.96
C TRP A 85 -15.11 7.79 34.31
N PHE A 86 -16.14 8.43 33.76
CA PHE A 86 -17.27 7.77 33.08
C PHE A 86 -17.54 8.29 31.66
N LYS A 87 -16.65 9.13 31.10
CA LYS A 87 -16.87 9.77 29.81
C LYS A 87 -15.63 9.68 28.94
N SER A 88 -15.77 9.11 27.75
CA SER A 88 -14.73 9.08 26.74
C SER A 88 -14.45 10.48 26.17
N ALA A 89 -13.22 10.69 25.70
CA ALA A 89 -12.81 11.94 25.08
C ALA A 89 -13.62 12.23 23.81
N LYS A 90 -13.97 13.50 23.58
CA LYS A 90 -14.78 13.90 22.42
C LYS A 90 -14.12 15.01 21.63
N VAL A 91 -14.20 14.89 20.31
CA VAL A 91 -13.97 16.00 19.38
C VAL A 91 -15.32 16.55 18.99
N VAL A 92 -15.55 17.84 19.25
CA VAL A 92 -16.82 18.53 19.02
C VAL A 92 -16.64 19.48 17.85
N LEU A 93 -17.51 19.38 16.86
CA LEU A 93 -17.55 20.20 15.64
C LEU A 93 -18.80 21.08 15.71
N SER A 94 -18.62 22.40 15.62
CA SER A 94 -19.72 23.34 15.44
C SER A 94 -19.87 23.66 13.96
N LEU A 95 -20.95 23.17 13.36
CA LEU A 95 -21.28 23.33 11.94
C LEU A 95 -22.24 24.50 11.75
N VAL A 96 -21.96 25.33 10.75
CA VAL A 96 -22.84 26.43 10.34
C VAL A 96 -22.94 26.44 8.81
N GLU A 97 -24.17 26.35 8.31
CA GLU A 97 -24.46 26.54 6.89
C GLU A 97 -25.09 27.93 6.70
N ASP A 98 -24.45 28.72 5.85
CA ASP A 98 -24.93 30.04 5.44
C ASP A 98 -26.02 29.87 4.35
N PRO A 99 -27.07 30.71 4.37
CA PRO A 99 -28.12 30.66 3.34
C PRO A 99 -27.51 30.92 1.95
N PRO A 100 -28.04 30.29 0.88
CA PRO A 100 -27.58 30.56 -0.48
C PRO A 100 -27.75 32.04 -0.79
N ALA A 101 -26.73 32.65 -1.41
CA ALA A 101 -26.80 34.04 -1.85
C ALA A 101 -27.88 34.18 -2.92
N GLY A 102 -29.07 34.62 -2.53
CA GLY A 102 -30.11 35.02 -3.46
C GLY A 102 -29.70 36.25 -4.25
N GLU A 103 -30.24 36.41 -5.46
CA GLU A 103 -29.96 37.54 -6.36
C GLU A 103 -30.31 38.92 -5.74
N ASP A 104 -31.09 38.93 -4.66
CA ASP A 104 -31.52 40.13 -3.92
C ASP A 104 -30.55 40.54 -2.79
N GLY A 105 -29.27 40.76 -3.12
CA GLY A 105 -28.33 41.55 -2.30
C GLY A 105 -27.93 41.02 -0.90
N ALA A 106 -26.75 41.45 -0.44
CA ALA A 106 -26.14 41.02 0.83
C ALA A 106 -27.01 41.26 2.10
N ALA A 107 -28.02 42.13 2.01
CA ALA A 107 -28.92 42.44 3.11
C ALA A 107 -29.98 41.34 3.37
N ALA A 108 -30.47 40.65 2.33
CA ALA A 108 -31.44 39.56 2.49
C ALA A 108 -30.78 38.27 3.03
N ALA A 109 -29.53 37.99 2.61
CA ALA A 109 -28.74 36.87 3.11
C ALA A 109 -28.40 36.98 4.61
N ALA A 110 -28.35 38.20 5.17
CA ALA A 110 -28.12 38.43 6.60
C ALA A 110 -29.36 38.13 7.47
N ALA A 111 -30.56 38.10 6.89
CA ALA A 111 -31.83 37.93 7.61
C ALA A 111 -32.37 36.49 7.59
N ALA A 112 -31.87 35.61 6.71
CA ALA A 112 -32.31 34.22 6.65
C ALA A 112 -31.72 33.37 7.79
N PRO A 113 -32.47 32.40 8.34
CA PRO A 113 -32.01 31.59 9.46
C PRO A 113 -30.85 30.67 9.05
N ARG A 114 -29.67 30.87 9.65
CA ARG A 114 -28.52 29.98 9.50
C ARG A 114 -28.81 28.64 10.16
N ARG A 115 -28.55 27.53 9.46
CA ARG A 115 -28.63 26.19 10.04
C ARG A 115 -27.38 25.93 10.87
N ARG A 116 -27.56 25.47 12.10
CA ARG A 116 -26.47 25.15 13.02
C ARG A 116 -26.64 23.74 13.56
N ALA A 117 -25.55 22.99 13.60
CA ALA A 117 -25.52 21.68 14.22
C ALA A 117 -24.24 21.51 15.03
N GLU A 118 -24.33 20.84 16.17
CA GLU A 118 -23.16 20.38 16.91
C GLU A 118 -23.00 18.88 16.71
N ILE A 119 -21.84 18.46 16.24
CA ILE A 119 -21.51 17.03 16.07
C ILE A 119 -20.40 16.68 17.04
N MET A 120 -20.55 15.61 17.82
CA MET A 120 -19.49 15.14 18.70
C MET A 120 -19.09 13.72 18.34
N LEU A 121 -17.79 13.53 18.12
CA LEU A 121 -17.16 12.23 17.90
C LEU A 121 -16.55 11.77 19.22
N SER A 122 -17.09 10.71 19.80
CA SER A 122 -16.66 10.16 21.09
C SER A 122 -15.77 8.95 20.90
N PHE A 123 -14.50 9.06 21.27
CA PHE A 123 -13.46 8.06 20.99
C PHE A 123 -13.36 7.05 22.13
N GLN A 124 -13.87 5.84 21.89
CA GLN A 124 -13.87 4.77 22.88
C GLN A 124 -12.50 4.08 23.03
N ALA A 125 -11.61 4.26 22.05
CA ALA A 125 -10.25 3.73 22.09
C ALA A 125 -9.32 4.48 23.06
N GLY A 126 -9.68 5.70 23.46
CA GLY A 126 -8.93 6.50 24.44
C GLY A 126 -8.62 7.94 23.98
N ALA A 127 -8.19 8.78 24.92
CA ALA A 127 -7.95 10.20 24.68
C ALA A 127 -6.77 10.50 23.73
N ALA A 128 -5.77 9.61 23.67
CA ALA A 128 -4.63 9.77 22.77
C ALA A 128 -5.06 9.74 21.29
N PHE A 129 -5.92 8.80 20.91
CA PHE A 129 -6.50 8.70 19.56
C PHE A 129 -7.34 9.92 19.20
N ALA A 130 -8.12 10.42 20.16
CA ALA A 130 -8.90 11.64 19.97
C ALA A 130 -8.02 12.88 19.77
N LYS A 131 -6.89 12.99 20.49
CA LYS A 131 -5.90 14.07 20.33
C LYS A 131 -5.17 13.99 19.00
N ALA A 132 -4.78 12.79 18.55
CA ALA A 132 -4.16 12.57 17.25
C ALA A 132 -5.10 12.97 16.10
N PHE A 133 -6.36 12.50 16.14
CA PHE A 133 -7.38 12.87 15.18
C PHE A 133 -7.62 14.39 15.13
N LEU A 134 -7.73 15.02 16.30
CA LEU A 134 -7.92 16.46 16.42
C LEU A 134 -6.76 17.26 15.81
N ALA A 135 -5.51 16.81 15.98
CA ALA A 135 -4.36 17.46 15.38
C ALA A 135 -4.43 17.45 13.84
N LYS A 136 -4.80 16.30 13.26
CA LYS A 136 -4.96 16.13 11.80
C LYS A 136 -6.14 16.92 11.25
N LEU A 137 -7.24 16.98 12.00
CA LEU A 137 -8.39 17.82 11.69
C LEU A 137 -8.02 19.31 11.70
N ARG A 138 -7.31 19.79 12.71
CA ARG A 138 -6.86 21.19 12.79
C ARG A 138 -5.90 21.55 11.66
N SER A 139 -4.97 20.66 11.31
CA SER A 139 -4.09 20.83 10.14
C SER A 139 -4.92 21.01 8.87
N SER A 140 -5.86 20.09 8.62
CA SER A 140 -6.74 20.14 7.45
C SER A 140 -7.57 21.43 7.44
N LEU A 141 -8.09 21.84 8.60
CA LEU A 141 -8.84 23.09 8.75
C LEU A 141 -8.01 24.33 8.43
N SER A 142 -6.72 24.31 8.77
CA SER A 142 -5.79 25.41 8.47
C SER A 142 -5.33 25.44 7.01
N GLU A 143 -5.21 24.27 6.37
CA GLU A 143 -4.80 24.14 4.97
C GLU A 143 -5.89 24.60 3.99
N ARG A 144 -7.17 24.46 4.36
CA ARG A 144 -8.33 24.96 3.59
C ARG A 144 -8.33 24.52 2.12
N SER A 145 -7.87 23.31 1.83
CA SER A 145 -7.69 22.80 0.46
C SER A 145 -8.98 22.71 -0.37
N TRP A 146 -10.15 22.78 0.26
CA TRP A 146 -11.45 22.83 -0.41
C TRP A 146 -11.80 24.20 -0.99
N VAL A 147 -11.01 25.25 -0.69
CA VAL A 147 -11.16 26.56 -1.31
C VAL A 147 -10.48 26.50 -2.68
N LYS A 148 -11.28 26.31 -3.74
CA LYS A 148 -10.78 26.38 -5.13
C LYS A 148 -10.16 27.75 -5.35
N GLU A 149 -8.89 27.80 -5.73
CA GLU A 149 -8.25 29.02 -6.23
C GLU A 149 -9.02 29.48 -7.48
N THR A 150 -9.97 30.40 -7.29
CA THR A 150 -10.19 31.41 -8.32
C THR A 150 -8.86 32.13 -8.49
N ALA A 151 -8.31 32.04 -9.70
CA ALA A 151 -7.04 32.62 -10.13
C ALA A 151 -6.61 33.84 -9.29
N GLU A 152 -5.36 33.81 -8.82
CA GLU A 152 -4.76 34.82 -7.95
C GLU A 152 -5.34 36.23 -8.12
N PRO A 153 -5.66 36.87 -6.99
CA PRO A 153 -5.05 38.16 -6.76
C PRO A 153 -4.26 38.14 -5.45
N ALA A 154 -3.01 38.58 -5.56
CA ALA A 154 -2.05 39.04 -4.55
C ALA A 154 -2.47 39.02 -3.06
N PRO A 155 -1.53 38.73 -2.13
CA PRO A 155 -1.82 38.53 -0.72
C PRO A 155 -2.53 39.74 -0.11
N LYS A 156 -3.80 39.56 0.26
CA LYS A 156 -4.53 40.55 1.06
C LYS A 156 -4.05 40.47 2.50
N ARG A 157 -3.19 41.43 2.85
CA ARG A 157 -2.79 41.79 4.21
C ARG A 157 -3.96 41.68 5.19
N ALA A 158 -3.79 40.84 6.20
CA ALA A 158 -4.55 40.95 7.43
C ALA A 158 -4.37 42.36 8.01
N LYS A 159 -5.43 42.92 8.58
CA LYS A 159 -5.51 44.25 9.17
C LYS A 159 -4.41 44.44 10.21
N GLU A 160 -3.29 45.01 9.77
CA GLU A 160 -2.23 45.53 10.64
C GLU A 160 -2.84 46.67 11.45
N MET A 161 -3.07 46.42 12.75
CA MET A 161 -2.99 47.51 13.70
C MET A 161 -1.60 48.13 13.57
N LEU A 162 -1.59 49.43 13.35
CA LEU A 162 -0.48 50.33 13.07
C LEU A 162 0.82 50.00 13.87
N LEU A 163 1.65 49.07 13.38
CA LEU A 163 3.05 48.96 13.75
C LEU A 163 3.87 49.43 12.56
N GLY A 164 4.62 50.54 12.74
CA GLY A 164 5.42 51.15 11.67
C GLY A 164 6.45 50.20 11.05
N ILE A 165 7.01 50.61 9.91
CA ILE A 165 7.95 49.83 9.07
C ILE A 165 9.14 49.26 9.88
N GLY A 166 9.57 49.94 10.96
CA GLY A 166 10.59 49.45 11.89
C GLY A 166 10.15 48.21 12.70
N GLY A 167 8.88 48.14 13.12
CA GLY A 167 8.31 47.01 13.85
C GLY A 167 8.12 45.77 12.97
N LEU A 168 7.73 45.96 11.71
CA LEU A 168 7.63 44.86 10.74
C LEU A 168 9.01 44.28 10.41
N ARG A 169 10.04 45.13 10.27
CA ARG A 169 11.42 44.68 10.03
C ARG A 169 11.97 43.90 11.22
N GLN A 170 11.67 44.33 12.44
CA GLN A 170 12.08 43.62 13.65
C GLN A 170 11.30 42.32 13.84
N ALA A 171 10.00 42.29 13.55
CA ALA A 171 9.19 41.07 13.61
C ALA A 171 9.65 40.02 12.58
N HIS A 172 10.02 40.45 11.37
CA HIS A 172 10.58 39.59 10.34
C HIS A 172 12.00 39.10 10.70
N ALA A 173 12.85 40.00 11.22
CA ALA A 173 14.18 39.62 11.70
C ALA A 173 14.12 38.64 12.87
N ASN A 174 13.19 38.84 13.81
CA ASN A 174 12.96 37.94 14.93
C ASN A 174 12.44 36.57 14.44
N ARG A 175 11.53 36.51 13.45
CA ARG A 175 11.08 35.24 12.85
C ARG A 175 12.22 34.47 12.19
N LEU A 176 13.02 35.15 11.36
CA LEU A 176 14.19 34.54 10.74
C LEU A 176 15.23 34.10 11.78
N ALA A 177 15.39 34.83 12.88
CA ALA A 177 16.28 34.45 13.97
C ALA A 177 15.77 33.22 14.73
N THR A 178 14.46 33.14 15.00
CA THR A 178 13.86 31.95 15.62
C THR A 178 13.91 30.73 14.71
N GLU A 179 13.65 30.91 13.41
CA GLU A 179 13.74 29.83 12.42
C GLU A 179 15.18 29.34 12.29
N ARG A 180 16.17 30.25 12.23
CA ARG A 180 17.59 29.89 12.24
C ARG A 180 18.00 29.19 13.53
N ALA A 181 17.57 29.68 14.69
CA ALA A 181 17.88 29.04 15.96
C ALA A 181 17.32 27.62 16.06
N MET A 182 16.07 27.38 15.62
CA MET A 182 15.48 26.04 15.59
C MET A 182 16.21 25.12 14.60
N VAL A 183 16.63 25.66 13.46
CA VAL A 183 17.40 24.91 12.45
C VAL A 183 18.80 24.58 12.97
N ASP A 184 19.49 25.53 13.61
CA ASP A 184 20.81 25.33 14.21
C ASP A 184 20.77 24.36 15.40
N GLU A 185 19.71 24.39 16.22
CA GLU A 185 19.46 23.43 17.29
C GLU A 185 19.21 22.02 16.71
N ALA A 186 18.39 21.90 15.66
CA ALA A 186 18.16 20.62 14.99
C ALA A 186 19.43 20.06 14.33
N PHE A 187 20.26 20.90 13.70
CA PHE A 187 21.55 20.48 13.13
C PHE A 187 22.59 20.16 14.22
N SER A 188 22.56 20.86 15.35
CA SER A 188 23.38 20.54 16.52
C SER A 188 23.01 19.17 17.09
N ASP A 189 21.72 18.84 17.17
CA ASP A 189 21.24 17.54 17.63
C ASP A 189 21.61 16.41 16.68
N ILE A 190 21.53 16.63 15.36
CA ILE A 190 22.02 15.67 14.36
C ILE A 190 23.52 15.44 14.53
N ASN A 191 24.31 16.50 14.73
CA ASN A 191 25.75 16.39 14.98
C ASN A 191 26.07 15.67 16.29
N SER A 192 25.23 15.85 17.32
CA SER A 192 25.32 15.12 18.59
C SER A 192 25.04 13.63 18.36
N LEU A 193 23.97 13.31 17.63
CA LEU A 193 23.61 11.93 17.26
C LEU A 193 24.72 11.27 16.45
N GLU A 194 25.32 11.98 15.50
CA GLU A 194 26.43 11.51 14.68
C GLU A 194 27.67 11.18 15.53
N LYS A 195 27.99 12.01 16.54
CA LYS A 195 29.08 11.74 17.49
C LYS A 195 28.82 10.47 18.31
N HIS A 196 27.58 10.28 18.78
CA HIS A 196 27.19 9.07 19.51
C HIS A 196 27.25 7.82 18.63
N ALA A 197 26.79 7.90 17.39
CA ALA A 197 26.88 6.83 16.41
C ALA A 197 28.34 6.48 16.09
N ARG A 198 29.22 7.47 15.89
CA ARG A 198 30.67 7.26 15.68
C ARG A 198 31.33 6.60 16.89
N ALA A 199 30.97 6.98 18.11
CA ALA A 199 31.48 6.37 19.33
C ALA A 199 31.04 4.90 19.47
N MET A 200 29.76 4.62 19.17
CA MET A 200 29.21 3.26 19.17
C MET A 200 29.88 2.37 18.12
N VAL A 201 30.06 2.88 16.89
CA VAL A 201 30.80 2.18 15.81
C VAL A 201 32.24 1.91 16.21
N ALA A 202 32.91 2.86 16.87
CA ALA A 202 34.28 2.67 17.35
C ALA A 202 34.36 1.60 18.45
N LEU A 203 33.40 1.56 19.38
CA LEU A 203 33.33 0.53 20.42
C LEU A 203 33.12 -0.86 19.81
N VAL A 204 32.22 -0.97 18.83
CA VAL A 204 31.97 -2.20 18.07
C VAL A 204 33.24 -2.69 17.35
N ARG A 205 33.98 -1.80 16.69
CA ARG A 205 35.25 -2.14 16.04
C ARG A 205 36.30 -2.62 17.05
N ARG A 206 36.39 -1.98 18.21
CA ARG A 206 37.29 -2.39 19.31
C ARG A 206 36.93 -3.76 19.88
N PHE A 207 35.64 -4.03 20.09
CA PHE A 207 35.17 -5.34 20.56
C PHE A 207 35.42 -6.45 19.53
N LYS A 208 35.22 -6.18 18.23
CA LYS A 208 35.56 -7.12 17.16
C LYS A 208 37.05 -7.41 17.08
N ALA A 209 37.90 -6.37 17.17
CA ALA A 209 39.35 -6.56 17.21
C ALA A 209 39.79 -7.35 18.45
N LYS A 210 39.10 -7.17 19.58
CA LYS A 210 39.35 -7.93 20.81
C LYS A 210 38.92 -9.39 20.66
N GLN A 211 37.75 -9.68 20.10
CA GLN A 211 37.30 -11.06 19.85
C GLN A 211 38.15 -11.78 18.80
N ALA A 212 38.60 -11.08 17.75
CA ALA A 212 39.54 -11.64 16.79
C ALA A 212 40.87 -12.00 17.48
N ARG A 213 41.38 -11.14 18.38
CA ARG A 213 42.57 -11.41 19.19
C ARG A 213 42.37 -12.51 20.23
N GLU A 214 41.18 -12.61 20.84
CA GLU A 214 40.82 -13.68 21.78
C GLU A 214 40.68 -15.03 21.04
N ALA A 215 40.19 -15.03 19.80
CA ALA A 215 40.17 -16.21 18.93
C ALA A 215 41.57 -16.64 18.47
N GLU A 216 42.46 -15.68 18.17
CA GLU A 216 43.87 -15.96 17.85
C GLU A 216 44.67 -16.45 19.08
N ALA A 217 44.40 -15.91 20.28
CA ALA A 217 45.03 -16.34 21.53
C ALA A 217 44.54 -17.73 21.99
N GLY A 218 43.27 -18.08 21.72
CA GLY A 218 42.74 -19.43 21.95
C GLY A 218 43.39 -20.50 21.06
N GLY A 219 43.73 -20.16 19.82
CA GLY A 219 44.44 -21.07 18.90
C GLY A 219 45.88 -21.38 19.32
N ALA A 220 46.56 -20.46 20.03
CA ALA A 220 47.91 -20.70 20.55
C ALA A 220 47.92 -21.69 21.73
N ALA A 221 46.85 -21.74 22.54
CA ALA A 221 46.71 -22.70 23.64
C ALA A 221 46.39 -24.12 23.13
N GLU A 222 45.64 -24.24 22.03
CA GLU A 222 45.26 -25.53 21.41
C GLU A 222 46.41 -26.15 20.59
N ALA A 223 47.31 -25.31 20.04
CA ALA A 223 48.54 -25.76 19.37
C ALA A 223 49.58 -26.36 20.35
N ALA A 224 49.64 -25.88 21.60
CA ALA A 224 50.52 -26.45 22.63
C ALA A 224 50.00 -27.81 23.16
N ALA A 225 48.68 -28.00 23.21
CA ALA A 225 48.06 -29.26 23.63
C ALA A 225 48.13 -30.37 22.58
N SER A 226 48.11 -30.02 21.28
CA SER A 226 48.19 -30.99 20.18
C SER A 226 49.59 -31.54 19.89
N ALA A 227 50.65 -30.92 20.42
CA ALA A 227 52.02 -31.45 20.31
C ALA A 227 52.29 -32.66 21.22
N ALA A 228 51.43 -32.93 22.21
CA ALA A 228 51.60 -34.03 23.17
C ALA A 228 50.84 -35.32 22.80
N ALA A 229 49.99 -35.31 21.77
CA ALA A 229 49.05 -36.41 21.47
C ALA A 229 49.27 -37.09 20.10
N GLY A 230 50.51 -37.10 19.59
CA GLY A 230 50.84 -37.74 18.32
C GLY A 230 51.13 -39.24 18.44
N ALA A 231 50.10 -40.09 18.47
CA ALA A 231 50.21 -41.50 18.06
C ALA A 231 48.81 -42.11 17.80
N GLY A 232 48.45 -42.28 16.53
CA GLY A 232 47.23 -43.01 16.13
C GLY A 232 46.70 -42.57 14.78
N ALA A 233 46.90 -43.43 13.78
CA ALA A 233 46.75 -43.16 12.36
C ALA A 233 45.35 -43.48 11.79
N GLY A 234 45.02 -42.77 10.70
CA GLY A 234 44.06 -43.13 9.64
C GLY A 234 42.58 -42.84 9.96
N VAL A 235 41.73 -42.31 9.07
CA VAL A 235 41.74 -41.93 7.64
C VAL A 235 40.55 -40.93 7.51
N GLY A 236 40.76 -39.68 7.10
CA GLY A 236 40.30 -39.07 5.83
C GLY A 236 38.87 -39.44 5.35
N ALA A 237 37.99 -38.57 4.85
CA ALA A 237 37.94 -37.14 4.52
C ALA A 237 36.47 -36.89 4.06
N GLY A 238 35.82 -35.74 4.16
CA GLY A 238 36.23 -34.45 4.69
C GLY A 238 35.07 -33.44 4.72
N ALA A 239 35.44 -32.22 5.16
CA ALA A 239 34.88 -30.90 4.87
C ALA A 239 33.43 -30.63 5.31
N ALA A 240 33.21 -30.00 6.48
CA ALA A 240 33.20 -28.54 6.69
C ALA A 240 31.84 -27.92 6.24
N ALA A 241 31.16 -27.05 6.97
CA ALA A 241 31.64 -26.03 7.89
C ALA A 241 30.59 -25.72 8.98
N GLY A 242 31.10 -25.25 10.12
CA GLY A 242 30.38 -24.99 11.35
C GLY A 242 29.20 -24.03 11.23
N GLY A 243 28.04 -24.50 11.68
CA GLY A 243 26.92 -23.65 12.08
C GLY A 243 27.25 -22.94 13.39
N GLY A 244 28.01 -21.85 13.32
CA GLY A 244 28.06 -20.87 14.40
C GLY A 244 26.72 -20.15 14.45
N ALA A 245 25.97 -20.33 15.54
CA ALA A 245 24.75 -19.58 15.79
C ALA A 245 25.03 -18.06 15.66
N PRO A 246 24.13 -17.26 15.06
CA PRO A 246 24.35 -15.83 14.93
C PRO A 246 24.51 -15.22 16.31
N SER A 247 25.61 -14.50 16.52
CA SER A 247 25.82 -13.82 17.79
C SER A 247 24.79 -12.69 17.88
N ARG A 248 24.22 -12.45 19.06
CA ARG A 248 23.23 -11.38 19.35
C ARG A 248 23.71 -9.98 18.91
N LEU A 249 25.01 -9.83 18.62
CA LEU A 249 25.62 -8.63 18.10
C LEU A 249 25.39 -8.43 16.60
N ASP A 250 25.21 -9.51 15.83
CA ASP A 250 24.95 -9.45 14.39
C ASP A 250 23.53 -8.94 14.09
N SER A 251 22.55 -9.28 14.93
CA SER A 251 21.19 -8.72 14.86
C SER A 251 21.17 -7.24 15.26
N VAL A 252 21.86 -6.88 16.34
CA VAL A 252 21.95 -5.47 16.80
C VAL A 252 22.68 -4.58 15.79
N MET A 253 23.67 -5.10 15.06
CA MET A 253 24.34 -4.35 13.99
C MET A 253 23.48 -4.15 12.75
N ALA A 254 22.59 -5.10 12.44
CA ALA A 254 21.60 -4.95 11.38
C ALA A 254 20.53 -3.91 11.75
N ASP A 255 20.05 -3.92 13.00
CA ASP A 255 19.09 -2.95 13.54
C ASP A 255 19.65 -1.52 13.58
N LEU A 256 20.97 -1.36 13.69
CA LEU A 256 21.67 -0.07 13.71
C LEU A 256 22.08 0.45 12.31
N GLY A 257 21.80 -0.28 11.23
CA GLY A 257 22.06 0.16 9.86
C GLY A 257 23.55 0.29 9.47
N ILE A 258 24.47 -0.24 10.27
CA ILE A 258 25.92 -0.19 10.01
C ILE A 258 26.28 -1.32 9.03
N ALA A 259 26.09 -1.07 7.74
CA ALA A 259 26.32 -2.04 6.69
C ALA A 259 27.82 -2.41 6.54
N ASN A 260 28.16 -3.67 6.81
CA ASN A 260 29.42 -4.29 6.41
C ASN A 260 29.17 -5.05 5.08
N PRO A 261 29.99 -4.89 4.02
CA PRO A 261 29.74 -5.53 2.71
C PRO A 261 29.61 -7.07 2.77
N VAL A 262 30.29 -7.72 3.72
CA VAL A 262 30.26 -9.19 3.90
C VAL A 262 29.01 -9.67 4.67
N THR A 263 28.42 -8.83 5.54
CA THR A 263 27.13 -9.14 6.18
C THR A 263 25.95 -8.74 5.31
N LYS A 264 26.09 -7.74 4.43
CA LYS A 264 25.04 -7.36 3.47
C LYS A 264 24.73 -8.47 2.46
N GLN A 265 25.74 -9.20 1.98
CA GLN A 265 25.54 -10.32 1.06
C GLN A 265 25.01 -11.58 1.77
N SER A 266 25.60 -11.95 2.91
CA SER A 266 25.22 -13.18 3.63
C SER A 266 23.91 -13.05 4.44
N ALA A 267 23.69 -11.91 5.10
CA ALA A 267 22.45 -11.61 5.82
C ALA A 267 21.35 -11.12 4.86
N GLY A 268 21.70 -10.36 3.82
CA GLY A 268 20.75 -9.96 2.77
C GLY A 268 20.18 -11.16 2.01
N GLN A 269 21.01 -12.16 1.67
CA GLN A 269 20.49 -13.40 1.07
C GLN A 269 19.54 -14.16 2.00
N ARG A 270 19.81 -14.22 3.31
CA ARG A 270 18.88 -14.85 4.27
C ARG A 270 17.58 -14.05 4.41
N TYR A 271 17.69 -12.74 4.50
CA TYR A 271 16.54 -11.82 4.51
C TYR A 271 15.64 -12.02 3.28
N HIS A 272 16.21 -12.02 2.07
CA HIS A 272 15.42 -12.22 0.85
C HIS A 272 14.83 -13.63 0.74
N LYS A 273 15.50 -14.66 1.27
CA LYS A 273 14.96 -16.02 1.34
C LYS A 273 13.75 -16.11 2.27
N GLU A 274 13.85 -15.53 3.47
CA GLU A 274 12.73 -15.48 4.42
C GLU A 274 11.58 -14.64 3.85
N LEU A 275 11.89 -13.50 3.25
CA LEU A 275 10.93 -12.65 2.57
C LEU A 275 10.25 -13.38 1.42
N ALA A 276 10.97 -14.19 0.64
CA ALA A 276 10.41 -15.00 -0.43
C ALA A 276 9.39 -16.02 0.10
N ALA A 277 9.73 -16.73 1.19
CA ALA A 277 8.82 -17.67 1.82
C ALA A 277 7.56 -16.98 2.38
N GLN A 278 7.72 -15.84 3.05
CA GLN A 278 6.60 -15.05 3.56
C GLN A 278 5.71 -14.51 2.44
N LEU A 279 6.32 -13.91 1.41
CA LEU A 279 5.61 -13.41 0.24
C LEU A 279 4.82 -14.53 -0.42
N ALA A 280 5.40 -15.73 -0.55
CA ALA A 280 4.72 -16.88 -1.11
C ALA A 280 3.48 -17.29 -0.29
N VAL A 281 3.59 -17.36 1.03
CA VAL A 281 2.44 -17.67 1.91
C VAL A 281 1.32 -16.65 1.75
N VAL A 282 1.66 -15.36 1.74
CA VAL A 282 0.66 -14.29 1.63
C VAL A 282 0.04 -14.25 0.22
N MET A 283 0.80 -14.55 -0.84
CA MET A 283 0.32 -14.48 -2.23
C MET A 283 -0.51 -15.68 -2.69
N ARG A 284 -0.33 -16.88 -2.11
CA ARG A 284 -1.12 -18.09 -2.43
C ARG A 284 -2.63 -17.86 -2.61
N PRO A 285 -3.36 -17.26 -1.64
CA PRO A 285 -4.80 -17.04 -1.79
C PRO A 285 -5.15 -16.05 -2.92
N TYR A 286 -4.27 -15.11 -3.23
CA TYR A 286 -4.49 -14.15 -4.32
C TYR A 286 -4.22 -14.79 -5.68
N LEU A 287 -3.16 -15.60 -5.80
CA LEU A 287 -2.85 -16.39 -6.99
C LEU A 287 -4.01 -17.33 -7.35
N ALA A 288 -4.56 -18.05 -6.37
CA ALA A 288 -5.69 -18.95 -6.59
C ALA A 288 -6.94 -18.22 -7.12
N ARG A 289 -7.17 -16.96 -6.72
CA ARG A 289 -8.28 -16.13 -7.20
C ARG A 289 -8.01 -15.49 -8.57
N ALA A 290 -6.73 -15.25 -8.88
CA ALA A 290 -6.27 -14.57 -10.09
C ALA A 290 -5.92 -15.54 -11.24
N GLY A 291 -6.50 -16.73 -11.26
CA GLY A 291 -6.23 -17.72 -12.31
C GLY A 291 -4.80 -18.28 -12.31
N GLY A 292 -4.05 -18.09 -11.22
CA GLY A 292 -2.73 -18.68 -11.02
C GLY A 292 -1.53 -17.83 -11.41
N VAL A 293 -1.77 -16.64 -11.95
CA VAL A 293 -0.73 -15.71 -12.39
C VAL A 293 -1.07 -14.31 -11.89
N LEU A 294 -0.11 -13.64 -11.26
CA LEU A 294 -0.30 -12.33 -10.66
C LEU A 294 0.82 -11.38 -11.09
N LEU A 295 0.51 -10.12 -11.36
CA LEU A 295 1.55 -9.13 -11.67
C LEU A 295 2.44 -8.90 -10.45
N LEU A 296 3.76 -8.75 -10.65
CA LEU A 296 4.68 -8.48 -9.54
C LEU A 296 4.36 -7.14 -8.85
N SER A 297 3.91 -6.14 -9.61
CA SER A 297 3.45 -4.85 -9.06
C SER A 297 2.20 -5.00 -8.19
N GLU A 298 1.27 -5.87 -8.55
CA GLU A 298 0.10 -6.18 -7.73
C GLU A 298 0.49 -6.94 -6.47
N ALA A 299 1.41 -7.90 -6.59
CA ALA A 299 1.96 -8.63 -5.45
C ALA A 299 2.62 -7.67 -4.45
N TYR A 300 3.46 -6.75 -4.92
CA TYR A 300 4.08 -5.69 -4.11
C TYR A 300 3.03 -4.86 -3.35
N CYS A 301 2.05 -4.32 -4.06
CA CYS A 301 1.00 -3.50 -3.45
C CYS A 301 0.17 -4.28 -2.42
N ARG A 302 -0.19 -5.54 -2.73
CA ARG A 302 -0.98 -6.39 -1.83
C ARG A 302 -0.18 -6.78 -0.58
N TYR A 303 1.08 -7.12 -0.75
CA TYR A 303 1.95 -7.52 0.34
C TYR A 303 2.18 -6.35 1.32
N ASN A 304 2.50 -5.16 0.83
CA ASN A 304 2.67 -3.98 1.68
C ASN A 304 1.36 -3.54 2.35
N ARG A 305 0.21 -3.67 1.67
CA ARG A 305 -1.10 -3.46 2.30
C ARG A 305 -1.36 -4.44 3.44
N ALA A 306 -0.91 -5.69 3.32
CA ALA A 306 -1.04 -6.68 4.38
C ALA A 306 -0.10 -6.42 5.57
N ARG A 307 1.06 -5.80 5.36
CA ARG A 307 2.03 -5.46 6.42
C ARG A 307 1.70 -4.18 7.20
N GLY A 308 1.00 -3.22 6.59
CA GLY A 308 0.63 -1.97 7.27
C GLY A 308 1.80 -0.99 7.40
N THR A 309 2.46 -0.97 8.57
CA THR A 309 3.49 0.04 8.92
C THR A 309 4.92 -0.38 8.60
N ASP A 310 5.18 -1.68 8.46
CA ASP A 310 6.51 -2.23 8.18
C ASP A 310 6.64 -2.58 6.70
N LEU A 311 6.87 -1.53 5.88
CA LEU A 311 6.84 -1.61 4.43
C LEU A 311 8.13 -2.23 3.86
N VAL A 312 7.98 -3.00 2.78
CA VAL A 312 9.10 -3.56 2.03
C VAL A 312 9.32 -2.75 0.74
N SER A 313 10.57 -2.57 0.35
CA SER A 313 10.91 -1.84 -0.88
C SER A 313 10.59 -2.68 -2.15
N PRO A 314 10.36 -2.04 -3.31
CA PRO A 314 10.18 -2.76 -4.57
C PRO A 314 11.37 -3.65 -4.94
N ASP A 315 12.59 -3.20 -4.65
CA ASP A 315 13.82 -3.94 -4.92
C ASP A 315 13.91 -5.21 -4.07
N ASP A 316 13.54 -5.14 -2.79
CA ASP A 316 13.55 -6.31 -1.91
C ASP A 316 12.52 -7.36 -2.35
N VAL A 317 11.32 -6.92 -2.78
CA VAL A 317 10.30 -7.82 -3.34
C VAL A 317 10.79 -8.46 -4.63
N MET A 318 11.49 -7.71 -5.49
CA MET A 318 12.11 -8.25 -6.70
C MET A 318 13.15 -9.32 -6.37
N GLN A 319 14.10 -9.02 -5.47
CA GLN A 319 15.17 -9.95 -5.08
C GLN A 319 14.61 -11.20 -4.41
N ALA A 320 13.61 -11.06 -3.55
CA ALA A 320 12.91 -12.19 -2.95
C ALA A 320 12.21 -13.05 -4.00
N SER A 321 11.55 -12.42 -4.97
CA SER A 321 10.81 -13.13 -6.03
C SER A 321 11.73 -13.93 -6.96
N LEU A 322 12.94 -13.44 -7.24
CA LEU A 322 13.95 -14.16 -8.02
C LEU A 322 14.36 -15.47 -7.33
N LEU A 323 14.49 -15.47 -5.99
CA LEU A 323 14.89 -16.64 -5.21
C LEU A 323 13.78 -17.70 -5.07
N MET A 324 12.53 -17.37 -5.40
CA MET A 324 11.39 -18.29 -5.22
C MET A 324 11.50 -19.56 -6.07
N GLY A 325 12.09 -19.46 -7.26
CA GLY A 325 12.29 -20.61 -8.15
C GLY A 325 13.20 -21.67 -7.55
N ASP A 326 14.27 -21.24 -6.87
CA ASP A 326 15.27 -22.11 -6.26
C ASP A 326 14.82 -22.71 -4.93
N MET A 327 13.92 -22.02 -4.21
CA MET A 327 13.48 -22.39 -2.86
C MET A 327 12.29 -23.35 -2.81
N ASP A 328 11.75 -23.75 -3.96
CA ASP A 328 10.53 -24.56 -4.08
C ASP A 328 9.37 -24.11 -3.18
N VAL A 329 9.08 -22.81 -3.20
CA VAL A 329 7.97 -22.22 -2.43
C VAL A 329 6.61 -22.34 -3.16
N GLY A 330 6.52 -23.14 -4.22
CA GLY A 330 5.28 -23.36 -4.98
C GLY A 330 4.92 -22.27 -5.99
N MET A 331 5.78 -21.27 -6.18
CA MET A 331 5.62 -20.20 -7.17
C MET A 331 6.98 -19.73 -7.69
N SER A 332 6.99 -19.10 -8.85
CA SER A 332 8.20 -18.58 -9.47
C SER A 332 7.95 -17.23 -10.15
N LEU A 333 8.99 -16.41 -10.24
CA LEU A 333 8.97 -15.19 -11.03
C LEU A 333 9.18 -15.53 -12.51
N GLN A 334 8.34 -14.99 -13.37
CA GLN A 334 8.39 -15.17 -14.82
C GLN A 334 8.32 -13.83 -15.52
N ARG A 335 8.93 -13.75 -16.70
CA ARG A 335 8.88 -12.57 -17.58
C ARG A 335 8.02 -12.88 -18.79
N LEU A 336 7.00 -12.06 -19.01
CA LEU A 336 6.13 -12.13 -20.20
C LEU A 336 6.87 -11.60 -21.44
N GLN A 337 6.34 -11.90 -22.63
CA GLN A 337 6.90 -11.39 -23.90
C GLN A 337 6.91 -9.84 -23.96
N SER A 338 5.90 -9.21 -23.36
CA SER A 338 5.84 -7.75 -23.16
C SER A 338 6.93 -7.18 -22.22
N GLY A 339 7.72 -8.05 -21.58
CA GLY A 339 8.72 -7.68 -20.59
C GLY A 339 8.18 -7.50 -19.16
N VAL A 340 6.86 -7.57 -18.97
CA VAL A 340 6.19 -7.48 -17.67
C VAL A 340 6.52 -8.69 -16.81
N LEU A 341 6.74 -8.45 -15.52
CA LEU A 341 7.08 -9.48 -14.54
C LEU A 341 5.85 -9.97 -13.79
N VAL A 342 5.73 -11.29 -13.66
CA VAL A 342 4.59 -11.96 -13.04
C VAL A 342 5.05 -13.06 -12.08
N LEU A 343 4.32 -13.22 -10.98
CA LEU A 343 4.40 -14.39 -10.13
C LEU A 343 3.45 -15.46 -10.66
N GLN A 344 3.97 -16.66 -10.89
CA GLN A 344 3.23 -17.79 -11.43
C GLN A 344 3.30 -18.97 -10.47
N GLY A 345 2.14 -19.55 -10.12
CA GLY A 345 2.06 -20.77 -9.33
C GLY A 345 2.54 -21.99 -10.13
N ARG A 346 3.16 -22.98 -9.47
CA ARG A 346 3.68 -24.19 -10.14
C ARG A 346 2.61 -25.01 -10.88
N GLU A 347 1.38 -24.98 -10.42
CA GLU A 347 0.25 -25.69 -11.03
C GLU A 347 -0.25 -25.06 -12.34
N HIS A 348 0.10 -23.79 -12.57
CA HIS A 348 -0.33 -23.00 -13.72
C HIS A 348 0.84 -22.89 -14.70
N ASP A 349 0.78 -23.67 -15.77
CA ASP A 349 1.78 -23.66 -16.83
C ASP A 349 1.22 -23.06 -18.12
N ALA A 350 2.10 -22.45 -18.93
CA ALA A 350 1.74 -21.84 -20.20
C ALA A 350 1.16 -22.87 -21.19
N ALA A 351 1.70 -24.09 -21.27
CA ALA A 351 1.19 -25.12 -22.18
C ALA A 351 -0.24 -25.56 -21.81
N ARG A 352 -0.54 -25.65 -20.52
CA ARG A 352 -1.91 -25.92 -20.03
C ARG A 352 -2.86 -24.78 -20.39
N ALA A 353 -2.42 -23.54 -20.27
CA ALA A 353 -3.21 -22.38 -20.67
C ALA A 353 -3.54 -22.42 -22.18
N VAL A 354 -2.56 -22.72 -23.04
CA VAL A 354 -2.78 -22.87 -24.49
C VAL A 354 -3.80 -23.98 -24.79
N THR A 355 -3.68 -25.13 -24.13
CA THR A 355 -4.63 -26.25 -24.28
C THR A 355 -6.05 -25.85 -23.86
N ARG A 356 -6.18 -25.09 -22.77
CA ARG A 356 -7.46 -24.59 -22.27
C ARG A 356 -8.06 -23.54 -23.19
N LEU A 357 -7.25 -22.68 -23.82
CA LEU A 357 -7.70 -21.71 -24.82
C LEU A 357 -8.24 -22.43 -26.07
N ARG A 358 -7.52 -23.45 -26.55
CA ARG A 358 -7.98 -24.30 -27.65
C ARG A 358 -9.34 -24.91 -27.35
N ALA A 359 -9.50 -25.55 -26.18
CA ALA A 359 -10.76 -26.17 -25.78
C ALA A 359 -11.91 -25.15 -25.70
N LEU A 360 -11.64 -23.94 -25.19
CA LEU A 360 -12.61 -22.86 -25.15
C LEU A 360 -13.09 -22.47 -26.56
N LEU A 361 -12.17 -22.22 -27.48
CA LEU A 361 -12.50 -21.83 -28.86
C LEU A 361 -13.20 -22.96 -29.62
N ALA A 362 -12.75 -24.22 -29.45
CA ALA A 362 -13.40 -25.38 -30.02
C ALA A 362 -14.85 -25.54 -29.52
N SER A 363 -15.08 -25.34 -28.22
CA SER A 363 -16.44 -25.40 -27.65
C SER A 363 -17.37 -24.33 -28.23
N ARG A 364 -16.87 -23.12 -28.48
CA ARG A 364 -17.65 -22.03 -29.09
C ARG A 364 -17.95 -22.29 -30.56
N LEU A 365 -17.01 -22.91 -31.27
CA LEU A 365 -17.20 -23.32 -32.66
C LEU A 365 -18.27 -24.41 -32.77
N GLY A 366 -18.28 -25.39 -31.86
CA GLY A 366 -19.27 -26.47 -31.82
C GLY A 366 -20.68 -26.03 -31.39
N ALA A 367 -20.79 -24.93 -30.65
CA ALA A 367 -22.07 -24.35 -30.21
C ALA A 367 -22.70 -23.39 -31.24
N ALA A 368 -22.00 -23.05 -32.32
CA ALA A 368 -22.52 -22.19 -33.36
C ALA A 368 -23.51 -22.96 -34.25
N ASP A 369 -24.80 -22.91 -33.89
CA ASP A 369 -25.90 -23.37 -34.73
C ASP A 369 -26.02 -22.48 -35.97
N SER A 370 -25.45 -22.88 -37.12
CA SER A 370 -25.86 -22.53 -38.50
C SER A 370 -24.69 -22.57 -39.52
N ALA A 371 -25.05 -22.39 -40.81
CA ALA A 371 -24.27 -22.45 -42.04
C ALA A 371 -22.75 -22.13 -41.96
N PRO A 372 -21.91 -22.70 -42.85
CA PRO A 372 -20.44 -22.59 -42.80
C PRO A 372 -19.87 -21.15 -42.77
N LYS A 373 -20.64 -20.13 -43.18
CA LYS A 373 -20.25 -18.71 -43.06
C LYS A 373 -20.49 -18.12 -41.67
N ASP A 374 -21.54 -18.55 -40.98
CA ASP A 374 -21.95 -17.98 -39.69
C ASP A 374 -21.29 -18.68 -38.50
N ARG A 375 -20.67 -19.86 -38.73
CA ARG A 375 -19.95 -20.63 -37.69
C ARG A 375 -18.88 -19.82 -36.95
N TRP A 376 -18.26 -18.86 -37.64
CA TRP A 376 -17.19 -18.03 -37.07
C TRP A 376 -17.71 -16.76 -36.40
N ALA A 377 -18.98 -16.37 -36.61
CA ALA A 377 -19.52 -15.11 -36.11
C ALA A 377 -19.47 -14.99 -34.58
N ALA A 378 -19.58 -16.12 -33.86
CA ALA A 378 -19.50 -16.19 -32.39
C ALA A 378 -18.32 -17.01 -31.85
N ALA A 379 -17.53 -17.66 -32.73
CA ALA A 379 -16.45 -18.57 -32.35
C ALA A 379 -15.08 -17.88 -32.20
N PHE A 380 -15.09 -16.72 -31.53
CA PHE A 380 -13.88 -15.96 -31.22
C PHE A 380 -13.77 -15.64 -29.74
N VAL A 381 -12.60 -15.13 -29.35
CA VAL A 381 -12.39 -14.52 -28.04
C VAL A 381 -11.60 -13.22 -28.19
N GLY A 382 -11.96 -12.19 -27.43
CA GLY A 382 -11.15 -10.98 -27.29
C GLY A 382 -10.19 -11.07 -26.11
N THR A 383 -9.10 -10.30 -26.11
CA THR A 383 -8.14 -10.29 -24.99
C THR A 383 -8.79 -9.88 -23.65
N ALA A 384 -9.63 -8.83 -23.66
CA ALA A 384 -10.33 -8.36 -22.46
C ALA A 384 -11.36 -9.38 -21.96
N GLU A 385 -12.04 -10.05 -22.89
CA GLU A 385 -12.98 -11.13 -22.58
C GLU A 385 -12.26 -12.31 -21.93
N LEU A 386 -11.12 -12.74 -22.49
CA LEU A 386 -10.31 -13.81 -21.92
C LEU A 386 -9.80 -13.44 -20.51
N ALA A 387 -9.34 -12.21 -20.33
CA ALA A 387 -8.90 -11.70 -19.03
C ALA A 387 -10.01 -11.81 -17.98
N ALA A 388 -11.23 -11.39 -18.33
CA ALA A 388 -12.39 -11.48 -17.46
C ALA A 388 -12.79 -12.95 -17.17
N LEU A 389 -12.86 -13.78 -18.21
CA LEU A 389 -13.26 -15.19 -18.10
C LEU A 389 -12.29 -16.00 -17.23
N TRP A 390 -10.99 -15.75 -17.36
CA TRP A 390 -9.94 -16.49 -16.64
C TRP A 390 -9.51 -15.80 -15.35
N ARG A 391 -10.06 -14.61 -15.06
CA ARG A 391 -9.73 -13.79 -13.89
C ARG A 391 -8.24 -13.47 -13.79
N VAL A 392 -7.61 -13.22 -14.93
CA VAL A 392 -6.21 -12.80 -15.03
C VAL A 392 -6.13 -11.33 -15.43
N SER A 393 -4.98 -10.69 -15.21
CA SER A 393 -4.78 -9.32 -15.69
C SER A 393 -4.67 -9.28 -17.23
N LEU A 394 -5.00 -8.13 -17.82
CA LEU A 394 -4.98 -7.94 -19.27
C LEU A 394 -3.62 -8.28 -19.92
N PRO A 395 -2.46 -7.86 -19.35
CA PRO A 395 -1.15 -8.22 -19.92
C PRO A 395 -0.86 -9.72 -19.87
N VAL A 396 -1.38 -10.42 -18.86
CA VAL A 396 -1.26 -11.88 -18.75
C VAL A 396 -2.11 -12.54 -19.82
N ALA A 397 -3.38 -12.14 -19.98
CA ALA A 397 -4.25 -12.67 -21.03
C ALA A 397 -3.65 -12.48 -22.43
N GLN A 398 -3.08 -11.30 -22.69
CA GLN A 398 -2.41 -11.02 -23.95
C GLN A 398 -1.23 -11.97 -24.19
N SER A 399 -0.33 -12.12 -23.22
CA SER A 399 0.84 -13.00 -23.37
C SER A 399 0.46 -14.49 -23.53
N LEU A 400 -0.66 -14.93 -22.93
CA LEU A 400 -1.17 -16.28 -23.12
C LEU A 400 -1.70 -16.52 -24.53
N ILE A 401 -2.36 -15.51 -25.12
CA ILE A 401 -2.83 -15.56 -26.51
C ILE A 401 -1.65 -15.53 -27.48
N GLU A 402 -0.67 -14.65 -27.25
CA GLU A 402 0.55 -14.57 -28.08
C GLU A 402 1.28 -15.92 -28.08
N LYS A 403 1.42 -16.59 -26.92
CA LYS A 403 1.95 -17.96 -26.87
C LYS A 403 1.12 -18.98 -27.66
N ALA A 404 -0.21 -18.84 -27.65
CA ALA A 404 -1.07 -19.72 -28.42
C ALA A 404 -0.96 -19.47 -29.95
N GLU A 405 -0.73 -18.21 -30.34
CA GLU A 405 -0.41 -17.80 -31.72
C GLU A 405 0.94 -18.38 -32.16
N ASP A 406 1.98 -18.28 -31.32
CA ASP A 406 3.30 -18.88 -31.56
C ASP A 406 3.24 -20.40 -31.74
N HIS A 407 2.32 -21.07 -31.03
CA HIS A 407 2.07 -22.51 -31.18
C HIS A 407 1.12 -22.86 -32.34
N GLY A 408 0.69 -21.88 -33.15
CA GLY A 408 -0.20 -22.09 -34.29
C GLY A 408 -1.61 -22.52 -33.90
N VAL A 409 -2.02 -22.33 -32.65
CA VAL A 409 -3.35 -22.72 -32.14
C VAL A 409 -4.41 -21.70 -32.51
N VAL A 410 -4.02 -20.43 -32.56
CA VAL A 410 -4.94 -19.30 -32.67
C VAL A 410 -4.51 -18.41 -33.84
N TRP A 411 -5.48 -17.93 -34.60
CA TRP A 411 -5.30 -16.91 -35.64
C TRP A 411 -5.89 -15.59 -35.17
N ARG A 412 -5.22 -14.50 -35.55
CA ARG A 412 -5.60 -13.13 -35.21
C ARG A 412 -6.28 -12.46 -36.39
N ASP A 413 -7.43 -11.84 -36.13
CA ASP A 413 -8.13 -10.93 -37.03
C ASP A 413 -8.06 -9.52 -36.43
N ASP A 414 -7.35 -8.63 -37.11
CA ASP A 414 -7.21 -7.24 -36.71
C ASP A 414 -8.12 -6.36 -37.57
N SER A 415 -9.16 -5.82 -36.95
CA SER A 415 -10.22 -5.07 -37.61
C SER A 415 -10.51 -3.76 -36.88
N LEU A 416 -11.29 -2.87 -37.50
CA LEU A 416 -11.77 -1.64 -36.86
C LEU A 416 -12.57 -1.88 -35.58
N HIS A 417 -13.11 -3.09 -35.40
CA HIS A 417 -13.86 -3.49 -34.20
C HIS A 417 -12.95 -4.04 -33.07
N GLY A 418 -11.63 -4.00 -33.27
CA GLY A 418 -10.63 -4.54 -32.37
C GLY A 418 -10.11 -5.91 -32.82
N VAL A 419 -9.17 -6.42 -32.03
CA VAL A 419 -8.48 -7.69 -32.30
C VAL A 419 -9.29 -8.87 -31.79
N ARG A 420 -9.60 -9.81 -32.69
CA ARG A 420 -10.30 -11.05 -32.39
C ARG A 420 -9.39 -12.24 -32.64
N TYR A 421 -9.56 -13.25 -31.80
CA TYR A 421 -8.76 -14.46 -31.85
C TYR A 421 -9.65 -15.67 -32.13
N TYR A 422 -9.31 -16.40 -33.18
CA TYR A 422 -10.05 -17.54 -33.71
C TYR A 422 -9.21 -18.81 -33.58
N LEU A 423 -9.87 -19.97 -33.47
CA LEU A 423 -9.16 -21.25 -33.58
C LEU A 423 -8.56 -21.37 -34.99
N ALA A 424 -7.31 -21.83 -35.10
CA ALA A 424 -6.70 -22.09 -36.40
C ALA A 424 -7.60 -23.04 -37.25
N PRO A 425 -7.90 -22.72 -38.51
CA PRO A 425 -8.81 -23.51 -39.36
C PRO A 425 -8.43 -24.99 -39.47
N GLU A 426 -7.14 -25.30 -39.54
CA GLU A 426 -6.60 -26.66 -39.60
C GLU A 426 -6.95 -27.50 -38.36
N LEU A 427 -7.03 -26.84 -37.19
CA LEU A 427 -7.44 -27.46 -35.93
C LEU A 427 -8.96 -27.52 -35.84
N ALA A 428 -9.65 -26.48 -36.29
CA ALA A 428 -11.11 -26.43 -36.34
C ALA A 428 -11.71 -27.56 -37.21
N ASP A 429 -11.12 -27.82 -38.37
CA ASP A 429 -11.57 -28.87 -39.28
C ASP A 429 -11.27 -30.29 -38.71
N ARG A 430 -10.17 -30.44 -37.96
CA ARG A 430 -9.86 -31.67 -37.22
C ARG A 430 -10.86 -31.97 -36.11
N GLU A 431 -11.22 -30.98 -35.31
CA GLU A 431 -12.25 -31.12 -34.26
C GLU A 431 -13.62 -31.46 -34.86
N ALA A 432 -13.97 -30.91 -36.04
CA ALA A 432 -15.19 -31.26 -36.76
C ALA A 432 -15.17 -32.70 -37.33
N SER A 433 -14.01 -33.20 -37.76
CA SER A 433 -13.85 -34.56 -38.31
C SER A 433 -13.71 -35.66 -37.24
N GLY A 434 -13.33 -35.31 -36.00
CA GLY A 434 -13.02 -36.26 -34.92
C GLY A 434 -14.21 -36.71 -34.05
N GLY A 435 -15.42 -36.18 -34.28
CA GLY A 435 -16.63 -36.54 -33.54
C GLY A 435 -17.32 -37.85 -33.97
N GLY A 436 -16.68 -38.66 -34.82
CA GLY A 436 -17.30 -39.84 -35.46
C GLY A 436 -16.50 -41.14 -35.37
N GLY A 437 -15.74 -41.35 -34.30
CA GLY A 437 -15.00 -42.61 -34.10
C GLY A 437 -15.04 -43.06 -32.64
N SER A 438 -16.11 -43.79 -32.30
CA SER A 438 -16.17 -44.66 -31.12
C SER A 438 -15.31 -45.91 -31.31
#